data_AF-A0A1W6CXM1-F1
#
_entry.id   AF-A0A1W6CXM1-F1
#
_cell.length_a   1.000
_cell.length_b   1.000
_cell.length_c   1.000
_cell.angle_alpha   90.00
_cell.angle_beta   90.00
_cell.angle_gamma   90.00
#
_symmetry.space_group_name_H-M   'P 1'
#
loop_
_entity.id
_entity.type
_entity.pdbx_description
1 polymer ?
#
loop_
_entity_poly.entity_id
_entity_poly.type
_entity_poly.pdbx_seq_one_letter_code
_entity_poly.pdbx_strand_id
1 'polypeptide(L)'
;MRGDKRYILKVHGGVANPDSMIFTQRDYAKARARFSAFYNLMSAALRTETFLFFGCGRSDPDLTLLLEEYAYDFSVAAVPHYYLTAIGMHEDEKSSLRLNRNLKVIEYDPVNVEHSGLVDELKNLGEQVEAEREELIQTRNW
;
A
#
# COMPACT_ATOMS: atom_id res chain seq x y z
N MET A 1 -10.26 2.13 -14.14
CA MET A 1 -11.05 0.99 -13.61
C MET A 1 -12.50 1.47 -13.52
N ARG A 2 -13.46 0.83 -14.19
CA ARG A 2 -14.89 1.21 -14.14
C ARG A 2 -15.71 0.01 -13.67
N GLY A 3 -16.46 0.18 -12.58
CA GLY A 3 -17.33 -0.83 -11.95
C GLY A 3 -16.85 -1.31 -10.57
N ASP A 4 -17.77 -1.85 -9.77
CA ASP A 4 -17.59 -2.36 -8.40
C ASP A 4 -16.75 -3.65 -8.28
N LYS A 5 -15.82 -3.86 -9.22
CA LYS A 5 -15.01 -5.07 -9.28
C LYS A 5 -13.74 -4.89 -8.46
N ARG A 6 -13.43 -5.90 -7.65
CA ARG A 6 -12.15 -6.02 -6.93
C ARG A 6 -11.08 -6.51 -7.91
N TYR A 7 -9.94 -5.83 -7.94
CA TYR A 7 -8.82 -6.17 -8.83
C TYR A 7 -7.64 -6.66 -7.99
N ILE A 8 -6.98 -7.71 -8.47
CA ILE A 8 -5.69 -8.17 -7.92
C ILE A 8 -4.61 -7.76 -8.91
N LEU A 9 -3.74 -6.86 -8.48
CA LEU A 9 -2.62 -6.38 -9.28
C LEU A 9 -1.34 -7.13 -8.89
N LYS A 10 -0.72 -7.80 -9.87
CA LYS A 10 0.58 -8.46 -9.70
C LYS A 10 1.66 -7.65 -10.40
N VAL A 11 2.35 -6.80 -9.64
CA VAL A 11 3.30 -5.82 -10.17
C VAL A 11 4.60 -6.48 -10.69
N HIS A 12 5.09 -7.50 -9.99
CA HIS A 12 6.39 -8.14 -10.27
C HIS A 12 6.28 -9.45 -11.07
N GLY A 13 5.17 -9.63 -11.80
CA GLY A 13 4.87 -10.86 -12.52
C GLY A 13 4.27 -11.94 -11.61
N GLY A 14 4.41 -13.21 -11.99
CA GLY A 14 3.83 -14.31 -11.24
C GLY A 14 4.65 -15.59 -11.34
N VAL A 15 4.50 -16.46 -10.34
CA VAL A 15 5.21 -17.75 -10.22
C VAL A 15 5.02 -18.64 -11.45
N ALA A 16 3.89 -18.49 -12.15
CA ALA A 16 3.60 -19.23 -13.38
C ALA A 16 4.50 -18.85 -14.58
N ASN A 17 5.19 -17.72 -14.53
CA ASN A 17 6.10 -17.27 -15.58
C ASN A 17 7.39 -16.67 -14.98
N PRO A 18 8.31 -17.54 -14.51
CA PRO A 18 9.51 -17.12 -13.80
C PRO A 18 10.44 -16.24 -14.64
N ASP A 19 10.46 -16.42 -15.96
CA ASP A 19 11.29 -15.64 -16.89
C ASP A 19 10.89 -14.16 -16.98
N SER A 20 9.68 -13.84 -16.52
CA SER A 20 9.14 -12.48 -16.48
C SER A 20 9.25 -11.80 -15.10
N MET A 21 9.85 -12.47 -14.11
CA MET A 21 9.94 -11.93 -12.75
C MET A 21 10.94 -10.78 -12.65
N ILE A 22 10.58 -9.79 -11.83
CA ILE A 22 11.37 -8.58 -11.58
C ILE A 22 12.01 -8.74 -10.19
N PHE A 23 13.34 -8.81 -10.13
CA PHE A 23 14.06 -8.99 -8.86
C PHE A 23 15.18 -7.97 -8.63
N THR A 24 15.91 -7.59 -9.68
CA THR A 24 17.06 -6.68 -9.52
C THR A 24 16.69 -5.23 -9.75
N GLN A 25 17.48 -4.30 -9.21
CA GLN A 25 17.35 -2.86 -9.49
C GLN A 25 17.31 -2.54 -10.98
N ARG A 26 18.09 -3.29 -11.78
CA ARG A 26 18.09 -3.17 -13.24
C ARG A 26 16.79 -3.63 -13.87
N ASP A 27 16.18 -4.68 -13.33
CA ASP A 27 14.88 -5.18 -13.81
C ASP A 27 13.76 -4.19 -13.50
N TYR A 28 13.76 -3.59 -12.29
CA TYR A 28 12.84 -2.51 -11.95
C TYR A 28 12.98 -1.32 -12.91
N ALA A 29 14.21 -0.87 -13.19
CA ALA A 29 14.45 0.22 -14.13
C ALA A 29 13.94 -0.10 -15.55
N LYS A 30 14.20 -1.32 -16.05
CA LYS A 30 13.69 -1.78 -17.35
C LYS A 30 12.16 -1.88 -17.36
N ALA A 31 11.56 -2.37 -16.28
CA ALA A 31 10.11 -2.51 -16.15
C ALA A 31 9.43 -1.14 -16.17
N ARG A 32 9.96 -0.15 -15.44
CA ARG A 32 9.46 1.25 -15.48
C ARG A 32 9.51 1.85 -16.88
N ALA A 33 10.62 1.64 -17.61
CA ALA A 33 10.74 2.14 -18.98
C ALA A 33 9.78 1.42 -19.94
N ARG A 34 9.66 0.09 -19.83
CA ARG A 34 8.87 -0.74 -20.74
C ARG A 34 7.37 -0.66 -20.49
N PHE A 35 6.97 -0.52 -19.23
CA PHE A 35 5.58 -0.54 -18.77
C PHE A 35 5.15 0.81 -18.20
N SER A 36 5.58 1.92 -18.80
CA SER A 36 5.30 3.28 -18.32
C SER A 36 3.81 3.55 -18.09
N ALA A 37 2.93 3.04 -18.95
CA ALA A 37 1.48 3.19 -18.78
C ALA A 37 0.96 2.54 -17.48
N PHE A 38 1.55 1.43 -17.05
CA PHE A 38 1.22 0.76 -15.80
C PHE A 38 1.65 1.60 -14.60
N TYR A 39 2.87 2.13 -14.61
CA TYR A 39 3.38 3.00 -13.54
C TYR A 39 2.61 4.32 -13.45
N ASN A 40 2.21 4.90 -14.58
CA ASN A 40 1.33 6.07 -14.61
C ASN A 40 -0.03 5.77 -13.97
N LEU A 41 -0.59 4.58 -14.21
CA LEU A 41 -1.83 4.15 -13.56
C LEU A 41 -1.66 3.98 -12.05
N MET A 42 -0.54 3.41 -11.61
CA MET A 42 -0.25 3.24 -10.19
C MET A 42 -0.02 4.59 -9.49
N SER A 43 0.71 5.50 -10.13
CA SER A 43 0.87 6.88 -9.63
C SER A 43 -0.48 7.59 -9.54
N ALA A 44 -1.36 7.45 -10.54
CA ALA A 44 -2.71 7.99 -10.48
C ALA A 44 -3.53 7.37 -9.33
N ALA A 45 -3.44 6.06 -9.12
CA ALA A 45 -4.15 5.38 -8.03
C ALA A 45 -3.67 5.87 -6.66
N LEU A 46 -2.36 6.02 -6.44
CA LEU A 46 -1.80 6.61 -5.21
C LEU A 46 -2.34 8.02 -4.94
N ARG A 47 -2.73 8.77 -5.97
CA ARG A 47 -3.28 10.13 -5.82
C ARG A 47 -4.77 10.17 -5.52
N THR A 48 -5.52 9.18 -5.99
CA THR A 48 -6.99 9.19 -5.84
C THR A 48 -7.47 8.31 -4.70
N GLU A 49 -6.69 7.32 -4.28
CA GLU A 49 -7.08 6.33 -3.27
C GLU A 49 -6.11 6.25 -2.10
N THR A 50 -6.62 5.80 -0.96
CA THR A 50 -5.79 5.53 0.22
C THR A 50 -5.31 4.08 0.23
N PHE A 51 -3.99 3.89 0.28
CA PHE A 51 -3.37 2.57 0.34
C PHE A 51 -3.05 2.17 1.78
N LEU A 52 -3.24 0.88 2.08
CA LEU A 52 -2.74 0.21 3.28
C LEU A 52 -1.70 -0.84 2.86
N PHE A 53 -0.46 -0.63 3.28
CA PHE A 53 0.67 -1.51 3.03
C PHE A 53 0.90 -2.41 4.24
N PHE A 54 1.01 -3.72 4.02
CA PHE A 54 1.37 -4.71 5.04
C PHE A 54 2.17 -5.84 4.39
N GLY A 55 3.26 -6.27 5.04
CA GLY A 55 4.15 -7.31 4.50
C GLY A 55 4.96 -6.90 3.26
N CYS A 56 4.86 -5.64 2.80
CA CYS A 56 5.57 -5.11 1.63
C CYS A 56 5.74 -3.58 1.73
N GLY A 57 6.59 -2.97 0.89
CA GLY A 57 6.67 -1.51 0.74
C GLY A 57 7.84 -0.81 1.44
N ARG A 58 8.33 -1.31 2.59
CA ARG A 58 9.52 -0.73 3.27
C ARG A 58 10.80 -0.91 2.45
N SER A 59 11.02 -2.11 1.93
CA SER A 59 12.27 -2.50 1.25
C SER A 59 12.10 -2.72 -0.26
N ASP A 60 10.91 -2.46 -0.80
CA ASP A 60 10.66 -2.59 -2.25
C ASP A 60 11.17 -1.31 -2.95
N PRO A 61 12.23 -1.38 -3.78
CA PRO A 61 12.81 -0.21 -4.43
C PRO A 61 11.87 0.45 -5.44
N ASP A 62 10.89 -0.27 -5.96
CA ASP A 62 9.97 0.23 -6.97
C ASP A 62 8.84 1.04 -6.35
N LEU A 63 8.22 0.48 -5.30
CA LEU A 63 7.21 1.19 -4.51
C LEU A 63 7.82 2.41 -3.79
N THR A 64 9.06 2.28 -3.33
CA THR A 64 9.82 3.38 -2.71
C THR A 64 9.81 4.62 -3.59
N LEU A 65 10.19 4.49 -4.87
CA LEU A 65 10.33 5.63 -5.77
C LEU A 65 8.99 6.30 -6.09
N LEU A 66 7.92 5.52 -6.23
CA LEU A 66 6.59 6.05 -6.49
C LEU A 66 6.01 6.79 -5.29
N LEU A 67 6.27 6.30 -4.09
CA LEU A 67 5.84 6.95 -2.85
C LEU A 67 6.66 8.21 -2.56
N GLU A 68 7.94 8.23 -2.92
CA GLU A 68 8.77 9.42 -2.86
C GLU A 68 8.29 10.50 -3.86
N GLU A 69 7.95 10.10 -5.09
CA GLU A 69 7.33 11.00 -6.08
C GLU A 69 5.98 11.54 -5.57
N TYR A 70 5.13 10.68 -5.00
CA TYR A 70 3.87 11.10 -4.37
C TYR A 70 4.10 12.08 -3.22
N ALA A 71 5.00 11.79 -2.30
CA ALA A 71 5.29 12.66 -1.16
C ALA A 71 5.94 14.00 -1.56
N TYR A 72 6.64 14.03 -2.70
CA TYR A 72 7.15 15.27 -3.26
C TYR A 72 6.02 16.14 -3.80
N ASP A 73 5.09 15.54 -4.56
CA ASP A 73 3.96 16.24 -5.16
C ASP A 73 2.90 16.68 -4.14
N PHE A 74 2.77 15.94 -3.03
CA PHE A 74 1.81 16.17 -1.97
C PHE A 74 2.53 16.38 -0.66
N SER A 75 2.40 17.58 -0.08
CA SER A 75 2.98 17.86 1.23
C SER A 75 2.47 16.90 2.31
N VAL A 76 3.17 16.81 3.44
CA VAL A 76 2.81 15.97 4.60
C VAL A 76 1.40 16.26 5.16
N ALA A 77 0.79 17.40 4.76
CA ALA A 77 -0.58 17.77 5.09
C ALA A 77 -1.65 17.05 4.25
N ALA A 78 -1.29 16.45 3.12
CA ALA A 78 -2.17 15.62 2.32
C ALA A 78 -2.50 14.30 3.04
N VAL A 79 -3.59 13.65 2.62
CA VAL A 79 -4.04 12.37 3.18
C VAL A 79 -2.89 11.34 3.06
N PRO A 80 -2.43 10.78 4.19
CA PRO A 80 -1.33 9.81 4.15
C PRO A 80 -1.83 8.46 3.64
N HIS A 81 -0.91 7.67 3.12
CA HIS A 81 -1.11 6.22 3.05
C HIS A 81 -0.62 5.57 4.34
N TYR A 82 -1.01 4.32 4.57
CA TYR A 82 -0.77 3.65 5.85
C TYR A 82 0.18 2.48 5.68
N TYR A 83 1.12 2.33 6.62
CA TYR A 83 2.03 1.20 6.69
C TYR A 83 1.80 0.46 8.01
N LEU A 84 1.33 -0.78 7.93
CA LEU A 84 1.03 -1.62 9.09
C LEU A 84 2.23 -2.52 9.41
N THR A 85 2.67 -2.47 10.66
CA THR A 85 3.81 -3.24 11.16
C THR A 85 3.59 -3.67 12.60
N ALA A 86 4.30 -4.71 13.05
CA ALA A 86 4.36 -5.02 14.47
C ALA A 86 5.08 -3.90 15.23
N ILE A 87 4.77 -3.73 16.51
CA ILE A 87 5.46 -2.83 17.42
C ILE A 87 6.98 -3.04 17.40
N GLY A 88 7.73 -1.95 17.58
CA GLY A 88 9.19 -1.98 17.66
C GLY A 88 9.90 -1.19 16.56
N MET A 89 9.15 -0.47 15.72
CA MET A 89 9.76 0.49 14.79
C MET A 89 10.23 1.72 15.55
N HIS A 90 11.47 2.14 15.31
CA HIS A 90 12.02 3.34 15.94
C HIS A 90 11.31 4.61 15.43
N GLU A 91 11.13 5.61 16.30
CA GLU A 91 10.43 6.85 15.94
C GLU A 91 11.11 7.61 14.79
N ASP A 92 12.44 7.56 14.68
CA ASP A 92 13.16 8.15 13.55
C ASP A 92 12.83 7.45 12.23
N GLU A 93 12.62 6.12 12.25
CA GLU A 93 12.20 5.39 11.06
C GLU A 93 10.76 5.77 10.67
N LYS A 94 9.85 5.86 11.65
CA LYS A 94 8.47 6.32 11.41
C LYS A 94 8.45 7.74 10.84
N SER A 95 9.29 8.62 11.40
CA SER A 95 9.44 10.01 10.96
C SER A 95 10.00 10.08 9.54
N SER A 96 11.02 9.28 9.22
CA SER A 96 11.56 9.17 7.87
C SER A 96 10.51 8.69 6.86
N LEU A 97 9.74 7.65 7.20
CA LEU A 97 8.64 7.16 6.34
C LEU A 97 7.57 8.23 6.13
N ARG A 98 7.24 8.98 7.18
CA ARG A 98 6.25 10.05 7.09
C ARG A 98 6.74 11.21 6.21
N LEU A 99 7.98 11.65 6.39
CA LEU A 99 8.51 12.82 5.68
C LEU A 99 8.84 12.52 4.22
N ASN A 100 9.43 11.35 3.95
CA ASN A 100 9.94 11.04 2.61
C ASN A 100 8.93 10.33 1.72
N ARG A 101 7.89 9.72 2.29
CA ARG A 101 6.95 8.85 1.55
C ARG A 101 5.47 9.10 1.90
N ASN A 102 5.20 10.09 2.76
CA ASN A 102 3.88 10.37 3.32
C ASN A 102 3.16 9.12 3.87
N LEU A 103 3.94 8.18 4.43
CA LEU A 103 3.42 6.97 5.05
C LEU A 103 3.21 7.19 6.55
N LYS A 104 1.99 6.98 7.01
CA LYS A 104 1.67 6.92 8.44
C LYS A 104 1.77 5.49 8.92
N VAL A 105 2.63 5.26 9.90
CA VAL A 105 2.82 3.95 10.50
C VAL A 105 1.67 3.65 11.48
N ILE A 106 1.07 2.47 11.34
CA ILE A 106 0.16 1.86 12.30
C ILE A 106 0.88 0.65 12.88
N GLU A 107 0.95 0.58 14.21
CA GLU A 107 1.56 -0.55 14.91
C GLU A 107 0.49 -1.43 15.55
N TYR A 108 0.74 -2.74 15.56
CA TYR A 108 -0.06 -3.72 16.30
C TYR A 108 0.84 -4.59 17.19
N ASP A 109 0.26 -5.13 18.26
CA ASP A 109 0.95 -6.04 19.18
C ASP A 109 0.80 -7.49 18.70
N PRO A 110 1.87 -8.16 18.26
CA PRO A 110 1.77 -9.52 17.73
C PRO A 110 1.54 -10.54 18.85
N VAL A 111 0.44 -11.28 18.77
CA VAL A 111 0.13 -12.39 19.70
C VAL A 111 1.17 -13.52 19.61
N ASN A 112 1.78 -13.72 18.44
CA ASN A 112 2.83 -14.71 18.20
C ASN A 112 3.73 -14.29 17.03
N VAL A 113 4.81 -15.04 16.82
CA VAL A 113 5.80 -14.83 15.74
C VAL A 113 5.17 -14.95 14.34
N GLU A 114 4.07 -15.68 14.20
CA GLU A 114 3.34 -15.86 12.95
C GLU A 114 2.30 -14.75 12.69
N HIS A 115 2.19 -13.77 13.60
CA HIS A 115 1.24 -12.67 13.54
C HIS A 115 -0.23 -13.13 13.40
N SER A 116 -0.60 -14.28 13.96
CA SER A 116 -1.95 -14.85 13.74
C SER A 116 -3.07 -13.92 14.22
N GLY A 117 -2.84 -13.15 15.28
CA GLY A 117 -3.80 -12.17 15.80
C GLY A 117 -4.16 -11.08 14.78
N LEU A 118 -3.22 -10.70 13.90
CA LEU A 118 -3.48 -9.72 12.85
C LEU A 118 -4.56 -10.21 11.86
N VAL A 119 -4.61 -11.53 11.59
CA VAL A 119 -5.60 -12.09 10.67
C VAL A 119 -7.01 -11.92 11.22
N ASP A 120 -7.17 -12.11 12.53
CA ASP A 120 -8.47 -11.96 13.18
C ASP A 120 -8.88 -10.49 13.29
N GLU A 121 -7.93 -9.60 13.56
CA GLU A 121 -8.17 -8.15 13.53
C GLU A 121 -8.58 -7.65 12.13
N LEU A 122 -7.94 -8.14 11.06
CA LEU A 122 -8.29 -7.77 9.69
C LEU A 122 -9.68 -8.27 9.29
N LYS A 123 -10.09 -9.45 9.77
CA LYS A 123 -11.47 -9.95 9.57
C LYS A 123 -12.48 -9.06 10.28
N ASN A 124 -12.20 -8.72 11.54
CA ASN A 124 -13.05 -7.83 12.34
C ASN A 124 -13.16 -6.43 11.69
N LEU A 125 -12.04 -5.88 11.22
CA LEU A 125 -12.05 -4.64 10.44
C LEU A 125 -12.93 -4.76 9.20
N GLY A 126 -12.87 -5.91 8.50
CA GLY A 126 -13.77 -6.19 7.38
C GLY A 126 -15.25 -6.11 7.76
N GLU A 127 -15.63 -6.73 8.88
CA GLU A 127 -17.02 -6.68 9.38
C GLU A 127 -17.46 -5.25 9.73
N GLN A 128 -16.60 -4.48 10.40
CA GLN A 128 -16.88 -3.07 10.72
C GLN A 128 -17.02 -2.20 9.46
N VAL A 129 -16.17 -2.43 8.46
CA VAL A 129 -16.22 -1.70 7.18
C VAL A 129 -17.50 -2.01 6.42
N GLU A 130 -17.96 -3.26 6.40
CA GLU A 130 -19.22 -3.59 5.73
C GLU A 130 -20.42 -2.99 6.48
N ALA A 131 -20.43 -3.00 7.81
CA ALA A 131 -21.47 -2.34 8.60
C ALA A 131 -21.53 -0.83 8.34
N GLU A 132 -20.38 -0.15 8.31
CA GLU A 132 -20.30 1.28 8.00
C GLU A 132 -20.77 1.58 6.56
N ARG A 133 -20.43 0.71 5.60
CA ARG A 133 -20.91 0.85 4.21
C ARG A 133 -22.42 0.78 4.13
N GLU A 134 -23.04 -0.16 4.86
CA GLU A 134 -24.50 -0.27 4.93
C GLU A 134 -25.13 1.00 5.52
N GLU A 135 -24.53 1.58 6.57
CA GLU A 135 -25.00 2.84 7.18
C GLU A 135 -24.88 4.03 6.23
N LEU A 136 -23.76 4.18 5.52
CA LEU A 136 -23.55 5.25 4.53
C LEU A 136 -24.57 5.16 3.38
N ILE A 137 -24.88 3.94 2.91
CA ILE A 137 -25.92 3.72 1.89
C ILE A 137 -27.29 4.16 2.41
N GLN A 138 -27.61 3.86 3.66
CA GLN A 138 -28.90 4.23 4.26
C GLN A 138 -29.04 5.73 4.51
N THR A 139 -27.95 6.39 4.92
CA THR A 139 -27.94 7.83 5.27
C THR A 139 -27.78 8.74 4.05
N ARG A 140 -27.46 8.20 2.86
CA ARG A 140 -27.18 8.94 1.61
C ARG A 140 -26.10 10.02 1.75
N ASN A 141 -25.24 9.91 2.76
CA ASN A 141 -24.03 10.71 2.88
C ASN A 141 -22.96 10.06 2.00
N TRP A 142 -22.86 10.54 0.75
CA TRP A 142 -21.76 10.23 -0.16
C TRP A 142 -21.00 11.52 -0.48
#